data_AF-W7BVJ7-F1
#
_entry.id   AF-W7BVJ7-F1
#
_cell.length_a   1.000
_cell.length_b   1.000
_cell.length_c   1.000
_cell.angle_alpha   90.00
_cell.angle_beta   90.00
_cell.angle_gamma   90.00
#
_symmetry.space_group_name_H-M   'P 1'
#
loop_
_entity.id
_entity.type
_entity.pdbx_description
1 polymer ?
#
loop_
_entity_poly.entity_id
_entity_poly.type
_entity_poly.pdbx_seq_one_letter_code
_entity_poly.pdbx_strand_id
1 'polypeptide(L)'
;MPAVLNYATDYQQALQEPFRHMLQSAELWNSPANSIIKWTGQKEVKLPKLVVNEGMKDRTRRVITGFEANYSNDWETYQLENERYWQTLVDPSDVDETNFVTTMTEITRVFNETQKIPEKDKYMFSNLFNKKKAINATDGIYEMTLTEANILRQFDDMMQKMDEEAVPSNRVLYVTPAISKIIKRADGLTRTFSVQGGAQAIDTRVSRLDEVNLREVAPDRFKTLYNFSNGATDDPTAQQIQMMLIYIPSMCAPEKYSFAGFDEPTASTAGNFLYYEQLYNDVIVFKQRSNGIQFVIKPV
;
A
#
# COMPACT_ATOMS: atom_id res chain seq x y z
N MET A 1 19.71 -16.85 31.56
CA MET A 1 18.83 -15.71 31.28
C MET A 1 17.56 -16.30 30.69
N PRO A 2 16.36 -16.00 31.22
CA PRO A 2 15.12 -16.46 30.60
C PRO A 2 15.08 -15.90 29.18
N ALA A 3 14.72 -16.73 28.20
CA ALA A 3 14.60 -16.28 26.82
C ALA A 3 13.50 -15.21 26.76
N VAL A 4 13.86 -14.00 26.33
CA VAL A 4 12.87 -12.95 26.01
C VAL A 4 11.95 -13.53 24.94
N LEU A 5 10.68 -13.78 25.27
CA LEU A 5 9.73 -14.30 24.30
C LEU A 5 9.46 -13.19 23.28
N ASN A 6 9.87 -13.43 22.03
CA ASN A 6 9.57 -12.56 20.91
C ASN A 6 8.25 -13.01 20.29
N TYR A 7 7.18 -12.26 20.53
CA TYR A 7 5.85 -12.55 20.00
C TYR A 7 5.62 -11.97 18.60
N ALA A 8 6.66 -11.48 17.91
CA ALA A 8 6.54 -10.82 16.62
C ALA A 8 5.72 -11.61 15.57
N THR A 9 5.90 -12.94 15.49
CA THR A 9 5.16 -13.78 14.54
C THR A 9 3.67 -13.85 14.85
N ASP A 10 3.34 -14.07 16.12
CA ASP A 10 1.97 -14.25 16.57
C ASP A 10 1.23 -12.90 16.58
N TYR A 11 1.93 -11.84 16.97
CA TYR A 11 1.44 -10.46 16.90
C TYR A 11 1.16 -10.04 15.45
N GLN A 12 2.04 -10.37 14.50
CA GLN A 12 1.80 -10.09 13.08
C GLN A 12 0.53 -10.78 12.56
N GLN A 13 0.26 -12.02 12.97
CA GLN A 13 -0.97 -12.72 12.60
C GLN A 13 -2.20 -12.10 13.27
N ALA A 14 -2.12 -11.78 14.56
CA ALA A 14 -3.21 -11.20 15.32
C ALA A 14 -3.64 -9.81 14.81
N LEU A 15 -2.70 -9.00 14.28
CA LEU A 15 -3.01 -7.69 13.71
C LEU A 15 -3.66 -7.76 12.31
N GLN A 16 -3.46 -8.83 11.55
CA GLN A 16 -3.90 -8.89 10.15
C GLN A 16 -5.43 -9.00 9.98
N GLU A 17 -6.12 -9.63 10.93
CA GLU A 17 -7.57 -9.84 10.88
C GLU A 17 -8.39 -8.59 11.26
N PRO A 18 -8.19 -7.96 12.44
CA PRO A 18 -9.03 -6.84 12.86
C PRO A 18 -8.74 -5.56 12.09
N PHE A 19 -7.52 -5.31 11.61
CA PHE A 19 -7.17 -3.99 11.07
C PHE A 19 -7.29 -3.86 9.54
N ARG A 20 -7.62 -4.96 8.84
CA ARG A 20 -7.78 -4.97 7.38
C ARG A 20 -8.85 -4.00 6.88
N HIS A 21 -9.93 -3.81 7.64
CA HIS A 21 -11.06 -2.97 7.21
C HIS A 21 -10.83 -1.47 7.44
N MET A 22 -9.90 -1.09 8.32
CA MET A 22 -9.58 0.31 8.62
C MET A 22 -8.51 0.89 7.71
N LEU A 23 -7.69 0.02 7.11
CA LEU A 23 -6.58 0.39 6.24
C LEU A 23 -7.10 0.59 4.80
N GLN A 24 -7.06 1.82 4.31
CA GLN A 24 -7.56 2.14 2.96
C GLN A 24 -6.67 1.56 1.86
N SER A 25 -5.40 1.31 2.18
CA SER A 25 -4.41 0.65 1.33
C SER A 25 -4.29 -0.87 1.57
N ALA A 26 -5.26 -1.52 2.22
CA ALA A 26 -5.18 -2.95 2.57
C ALA A 26 -4.88 -3.88 1.39
N GLU A 27 -5.46 -3.64 0.22
CA GLU A 27 -5.20 -4.43 -0.99
C GLU A 27 -3.76 -4.28 -1.48
N LEU A 28 -3.15 -3.12 -1.24
CA LEU A 28 -1.77 -2.82 -1.63
C LEU A 28 -0.79 -3.54 -0.70
N TRP A 29 -1.02 -3.47 0.61
CA TRP A 29 -0.22 -4.21 1.60
C TRP A 29 -0.33 -5.73 1.43
N ASN A 30 -1.44 -6.22 0.87
CA ASN A 30 -1.64 -7.63 0.55
C ASN A 30 -1.38 -7.96 -0.93
N SER A 31 -0.52 -7.18 -1.61
CA SER A 31 -0.17 -7.43 -3.02
C SER A 31 0.27 -8.88 -3.22
N PRO A 32 -0.24 -9.58 -4.25
CA PRO A 32 0.17 -10.96 -4.54
C PRO A 32 1.68 -11.06 -4.84
N ALA A 33 2.31 -9.97 -5.27
CA ALA A 33 3.76 -9.91 -5.49
C ALA A 33 4.58 -10.11 -4.20
N ASN A 34 3.99 -9.93 -3.01
CA ASN A 34 4.64 -10.20 -1.73
C ASN A 34 5.02 -11.68 -1.56
N SER A 35 4.36 -12.60 -2.27
CA SER A 35 4.70 -14.04 -2.24
C SER A 35 5.97 -14.38 -3.04
N ILE A 36 6.36 -13.51 -3.96
CA ILE A 36 7.47 -13.72 -4.90
C ILE A 36 8.81 -13.32 -4.26
N ILE A 37 8.78 -12.28 -3.42
CA ILE A 37 9.97 -11.77 -2.73
C ILE A 37 10.48 -12.74 -1.68
N LYS A 38 11.80 -12.77 -1.50
CA LYS A 38 12.48 -13.59 -0.49
C LYS A 38 13.26 -12.72 0.47
N TRP A 39 13.04 -12.91 1.76
CA TRP A 39 13.83 -12.25 2.80
C TRP A 39 15.21 -12.89 2.90
N THR A 40 16.26 -12.08 2.79
CA THR A 40 17.65 -12.53 2.97
C THR A 40 18.30 -12.03 4.25
N GLY A 41 17.61 -11.16 4.99
CA GLY A 41 18.02 -10.67 6.29
C GLY A 41 16.84 -10.06 7.07
N GLN A 42 17.14 -9.18 8.03
CA GLN A 42 16.12 -8.40 8.73
C GLN A 42 15.61 -7.22 7.90
N LYS A 43 16.49 -6.58 7.12
CA LYS A 43 16.19 -5.36 6.35
C LYS A 43 16.34 -5.52 4.83
N GLU A 44 16.53 -6.74 4.34
CA GLU A 44 16.80 -6.99 2.92
C GLU A 44 15.85 -8.04 2.33
N VAL A 45 15.30 -7.70 1.16
CA VAL A 45 14.49 -8.59 0.34
C VAL A 45 15.07 -8.71 -1.06
N LYS A 46 14.93 -9.90 -1.66
CA LYS A 46 15.38 -10.19 -3.02
C LYS A 46 14.22 -10.60 -3.89
N LEU A 47 14.19 -10.06 -5.10
CA LEU A 47 13.26 -10.44 -6.16
C LEU A 47 14.01 -11.33 -7.18
N PRO A 48 13.54 -12.56 -7.45
CA PRO A 48 14.10 -13.36 -8.52
C PRO A 48 13.75 -12.75 -9.87
N LYS A 49 14.75 -12.63 -10.75
CA LYS A 49 14.61 -12.13 -12.11
C LYS A 49 15.09 -13.19 -13.09
N LEU A 50 14.14 -13.82 -13.78
CA LEU A 50 14.43 -14.71 -14.90
C LEU A 50 14.38 -13.90 -16.20
N VAL A 51 15.48 -13.85 -16.93
CA VAL A 51 15.54 -13.22 -18.26
C VAL A 51 15.79 -14.31 -19.30
N VAL A 52 14.97 -14.35 -20.34
CA VAL A 52 15.21 -15.17 -21.53
C VAL A 52 15.96 -14.31 -22.52
N ASN A 53 17.15 -14.75 -22.93
CA ASN A 53 18.09 -13.92 -23.69
C ASN A 53 17.70 -13.76 -25.17
N GLU A 54 17.03 -14.76 -25.72
CA GLU A 54 16.74 -14.83 -27.16
C GLU A 54 15.35 -15.43 -27.43
N GLY A 55 14.76 -15.01 -28.56
CA GLY A 55 13.49 -15.55 -29.05
C GLY A 55 13.65 -16.83 -29.89
N MET A 56 12.56 -17.24 -30.53
CA MET A 56 12.58 -18.34 -31.49
C MET A 56 13.50 -18.01 -32.68
N LYS A 57 14.31 -18.98 -33.10
CA LYS A 57 15.19 -18.89 -34.28
C LYS A 57 14.65 -19.81 -35.38
N ASP A 58 14.86 -19.40 -36.63
CA ASP A 58 14.54 -20.25 -37.78
C ASP A 58 15.37 -21.53 -37.77
N ARG A 59 14.76 -22.64 -38.18
CA ARG A 59 15.40 -23.95 -38.21
C ARG A 59 15.65 -24.42 -39.63
N THR A 60 16.90 -24.71 -39.96
CA THR A 60 17.26 -25.48 -41.15
C THR A 60 16.89 -26.96 -40.95
N ARG A 61 16.05 -27.52 -41.83
CA ARG A 61 15.66 -28.94 -41.74
C ARG A 61 16.89 -29.85 -41.83
N ARG A 62 16.92 -30.88 -40.99
CA ARG A 62 17.99 -31.92 -40.92
C ARG A 62 19.38 -31.42 -40.49
N VAL A 63 19.47 -30.21 -39.95
CA VAL A 63 20.67 -29.71 -39.28
C VAL A 63 20.40 -29.66 -37.78
N ILE A 64 21.39 -30.05 -36.98
CA ILE A 64 21.38 -29.89 -35.52
C ILE A 64 22.28 -28.70 -35.22
N THR A 65 21.70 -27.65 -34.66
CA THR A 65 22.44 -26.52 -34.06
C THR A 65 22.71 -26.83 -32.58
N GLY A 66 23.83 -26.34 -32.04
CA GLY A 66 24.21 -26.57 -30.64
C GLY A 66 23.18 -26.03 -29.65
N PHE A 67 23.10 -26.66 -28.47
CA PHE A 67 22.27 -26.21 -27.36
C PHE A 67 23.08 -25.33 -26.42
N GLU A 68 22.60 -24.12 -26.17
CA GLU A 68 23.18 -23.18 -25.22
C GLU A 68 22.12 -22.73 -24.21
N ALA A 69 22.56 -22.28 -23.03
CA ALA A 69 21.66 -21.73 -22.03
C ALA A 69 21.17 -20.34 -22.47
N ASN A 70 19.90 -20.27 -22.88
CA ASN A 70 19.26 -19.03 -23.32
C ASN A 70 18.49 -18.30 -22.22
N TYR A 71 18.92 -18.46 -20.97
CA TYR A 71 18.33 -17.78 -19.83
C TYR A 71 19.40 -17.33 -18.82
N SER A 72 19.12 -16.24 -18.12
CA SER A 72 19.84 -15.79 -16.92
C SER A 72 18.91 -15.81 -15.71
N ASN A 73 19.44 -16.19 -14.55
CA ASN A 73 18.74 -16.13 -13.27
C ASN A 73 19.48 -15.15 -12.36
N ASP A 74 18.97 -13.93 -12.30
CA ASP A 74 19.53 -12.84 -11.53
C ASP A 74 18.64 -12.52 -10.32
N TRP A 75 19.21 -11.81 -9.34
CA TRP A 75 18.46 -11.35 -8.17
C TRP A 75 18.57 -9.84 -8.06
N GLU A 76 17.42 -9.16 -7.96
CA GLU A 76 17.37 -7.74 -7.61
C GLU A 76 17.19 -7.64 -6.10
N THR A 77 18.14 -6.99 -5.42
CA THR A 77 18.10 -6.80 -3.96
C THR A 77 17.56 -5.42 -3.63
N TYR A 78 16.61 -5.36 -2.71
CA TYR A 78 16.05 -4.15 -2.17
C TYR A 78 16.32 -4.09 -0.67
N GLN A 79 16.81 -2.93 -0.22
CA GLN A 79 16.97 -2.62 1.18
C GLN A 79 15.75 -1.84 1.66
N LEU A 80 15.16 -2.29 2.78
CA LEU A 80 14.03 -1.63 3.42
C LEU A 80 14.51 -0.38 4.13
N GLU A 81 13.95 0.78 3.77
CA GLU A 81 14.34 2.05 4.37
C GLU A 81 13.49 2.42 5.59
N ASN A 82 12.26 1.91 5.69
CA ASN A 82 11.35 2.28 6.77
C ASN A 82 11.38 1.28 7.92
N GLU A 83 12.04 1.73 8.99
CA GLU A 83 12.11 1.07 10.28
C GLU A 83 11.32 1.91 11.29
N ARG A 84 10.30 1.30 11.89
CA ARG A 84 9.43 1.97 12.85
C ARG A 84 9.43 1.19 14.15
N TYR A 85 9.41 1.91 15.26
CA TYR A 85 9.24 1.33 16.58
C TYR A 85 8.23 2.16 17.36
N TRP A 86 7.58 1.51 18.32
CA TRP A 86 6.76 2.19 19.29
C TRP A 86 6.92 1.53 20.65
N GLN A 87 6.94 2.34 21.70
CA GLN A 87 7.13 1.88 23.06
C GLN A 87 6.28 2.70 24.02
N THR A 88 5.79 2.05 25.07
CA THR A 88 5.08 2.72 26.16
C THR A 88 5.30 1.99 27.48
N LEU A 89 5.01 2.69 28.57
CA LEU A 89 4.93 2.12 29.92
C LEU A 89 3.54 2.38 30.49
N VAL A 90 3.10 1.51 31.39
CA VAL A 90 1.83 1.66 32.13
C VAL A 90 2.08 1.31 33.58
N ASP A 91 1.73 2.23 34.49
CA ASP A 91 1.77 1.97 35.93
C ASP A 91 0.58 1.08 36.32
N PRO A 92 0.77 0.00 37.09
CA PRO A 92 -0.34 -0.81 37.59
C PRO A 92 -1.39 -0.01 38.37
N SER A 93 -0.98 1.04 39.09
CA SER A 93 -1.88 1.91 39.85
C SER A 93 -2.83 2.69 38.93
N ASP A 94 -2.36 3.12 37.76
CA ASP A 94 -3.20 3.79 36.76
C ASP A 94 -4.28 2.84 36.21
N VAL A 95 -3.98 1.55 36.11
CA VAL A 95 -4.96 0.54 35.67
C VAL A 95 -6.10 0.43 36.68
N ASP A 96 -5.77 0.36 37.97
CA ASP A 96 -6.73 0.23 39.04
C ASP A 96 -7.54 1.53 39.25
N GLU A 97 -6.88 2.69 39.21
CA GLU A 97 -7.51 4.00 39.38
C GLU A 97 -8.46 4.37 38.23
N THR A 98 -8.18 3.88 37.02
CA THR A 98 -9.03 4.09 35.84
C THR A 98 -10.09 3.01 35.64
N ASN A 99 -10.24 2.08 36.59
CA ASN A 99 -11.16 0.94 36.48
C ASN A 99 -10.93 0.13 35.19
N PHE A 100 -9.66 -0.20 34.91
CA PHE A 100 -9.19 -0.97 33.74
C PHE A 100 -9.40 -0.30 32.37
N VAL A 101 -9.70 1.00 32.32
CA VAL A 101 -9.78 1.73 31.04
C VAL A 101 -8.39 1.93 30.45
N THR A 102 -7.39 2.27 31.25
CA THR A 102 -6.00 2.44 30.81
C THR A 102 -5.23 1.12 30.86
N THR A 103 -5.78 0.08 30.22
CA THR A 103 -5.05 -1.19 30.08
C THR A 103 -4.13 -1.16 28.86
N MET A 104 -3.05 -1.95 28.91
CA MET A 104 -2.13 -2.09 27.77
C MET A 104 -2.84 -2.50 26.48
N THR A 105 -3.86 -3.36 26.58
CA THR A 105 -4.68 -3.79 25.44
C THR A 105 -5.44 -2.62 24.82
N GLU A 106 -6.02 -1.74 25.62
CA GLU A 106 -6.77 -0.59 25.10
C GLU A 106 -5.83 0.47 24.52
N ILE A 107 -4.70 0.73 25.17
CA ILE A 107 -3.67 1.64 24.67
C ILE A 107 -3.14 1.18 23.31
N THR A 108 -2.78 -0.10 23.18
CA THR A 108 -2.28 -0.66 21.93
C THR A 108 -3.35 -0.65 20.83
N ARG A 109 -4.62 -0.88 21.18
CA ARG A 109 -5.75 -0.73 20.24
C ARG A 109 -5.88 0.70 19.73
N VAL A 110 -5.96 1.69 20.63
CA VAL A 110 -6.08 3.11 20.26
C VAL A 110 -4.87 3.58 19.47
N PHE A 111 -3.66 3.16 19.84
CA PHE A 111 -2.43 3.44 19.08
C PHE A 111 -2.53 2.90 17.63
N ASN A 112 -2.93 1.63 17.48
CA ASN A 112 -3.09 1.01 16.17
C ASN A 112 -4.12 1.78 15.32
N GLU A 113 -5.28 2.11 15.88
CA GLU A 113 -6.39 2.80 15.19
C GLU A 113 -6.04 4.25 14.80
N THR A 114 -5.42 5.00 15.71
CA THR A 114 -5.26 6.46 15.56
C THR A 114 -3.92 6.90 14.99
N GLN A 115 -2.86 6.11 15.17
CA GLN A 115 -1.50 6.49 14.75
C GLN A 115 -0.97 5.54 13.67
N LYS A 116 -0.92 4.24 13.98
CA LYS A 116 -0.24 3.27 13.12
C LYS A 116 -0.92 3.08 11.77
N ILE A 117 -2.24 2.90 11.74
CA ILE A 117 -2.98 2.67 10.49
C ILE A 117 -2.96 3.90 9.58
N PRO A 118 -3.25 5.12 10.06
CA PRO A 118 -3.08 6.33 9.24
C PRO A 118 -1.66 6.50 8.70
N GLU A 119 -0.65 6.24 9.53
CA GLU A 119 0.74 6.30 9.08
C GLU A 119 1.04 5.28 7.97
N LYS A 120 0.57 4.03 8.08
CA LYS A 120 0.73 3.02 7.03
C LYS A 120 0.08 3.42 5.70
N ASP A 121 -1.12 4.00 5.74
CA ASP A 121 -1.78 4.52 4.53
C ASP A 121 -0.99 5.69 3.93
N LYS A 122 -0.60 6.68 4.75
CA LYS A 122 0.19 7.84 4.32
C LYS A 122 1.52 7.41 3.70
N TYR A 123 2.22 6.47 4.34
CA TYR A 123 3.47 5.91 3.86
C TYR A 123 3.29 5.17 2.53
N MET A 124 2.22 4.39 2.37
CA MET A 124 1.95 3.65 1.13
C MET A 124 1.81 4.59 -0.07
N PHE A 125 0.87 5.55 -0.01
CA PHE A 125 0.56 6.38 -1.17
C PHE A 125 1.69 7.36 -1.50
N SER A 126 2.31 7.99 -0.49
CA SER A 126 3.42 8.91 -0.72
C SER A 126 4.65 8.21 -1.29
N ASN A 127 5.01 7.01 -0.79
CA ASN A 127 6.14 6.28 -1.35
C ASN A 127 5.87 5.71 -2.73
N LEU A 128 4.65 5.24 -3.04
CA LEU A 128 4.32 4.84 -4.41
C LEU A 128 4.52 6.01 -5.38
N PHE A 129 4.06 7.21 -5.01
CA PHE A 129 4.26 8.41 -5.81
C PHE A 129 5.76 8.74 -5.98
N ASN A 130 6.51 8.79 -4.88
CA ASN A 130 7.94 9.13 -4.90
C ASN A 130 8.77 8.11 -5.69
N LYS A 131 8.49 6.80 -5.53
CA LYS A 131 9.19 5.75 -6.29
C LYS A 131 8.81 5.76 -7.76
N LYS A 132 7.55 6.02 -8.10
CA LYS A 132 7.12 6.22 -9.49
C LYS A 132 7.84 7.43 -10.12
N LYS A 133 7.87 8.56 -9.41
CA LYS A 133 8.58 9.78 -9.86
C LYS A 133 10.08 9.57 -10.02
N ALA A 134 10.70 8.79 -9.13
CA ALA A 134 12.12 8.44 -9.21
C ALA A 134 12.45 7.52 -10.40
N ILE A 135 11.53 6.63 -10.79
CA ILE A 135 11.69 5.77 -11.96
C ILE A 135 11.43 6.57 -13.25
N ASN A 136 10.27 7.22 -13.34
CA ASN A 136 9.82 7.99 -14.50
C ASN A 136 9.17 9.30 -14.01
N ALA A 137 9.91 10.41 -14.06
CA ALA A 137 9.46 11.70 -13.53
C ALA A 137 8.30 12.33 -14.32
N THR A 138 8.26 12.08 -15.63
CA THR A 138 7.30 12.74 -16.55
C THR A 138 6.16 11.80 -16.96
N ASP A 139 6.41 10.49 -16.95
CA ASP A 139 5.51 9.53 -17.57
C ASP A 139 4.56 8.85 -16.57
N GLY A 140 3.26 9.14 -16.71
CA GLY A 140 2.21 8.61 -15.82
C GLY A 140 1.99 9.43 -14.55
N ILE A 141 2.48 10.66 -14.50
CA ILE A 141 2.13 11.65 -13.46
C ILE A 141 1.56 12.88 -14.18
N TYR A 142 0.29 13.17 -13.91
CA TYR A 142 -0.46 14.26 -14.53
C TYR A 142 -0.80 15.32 -13.48
N GLU A 143 -0.52 16.57 -13.77
CA GLU A 143 -0.86 17.70 -12.89
C GLU A 143 -2.01 18.49 -13.53
N MET A 144 -3.22 18.33 -13.00
CA MET A 144 -4.41 19.01 -13.54
C MET A 144 -5.56 19.06 -12.55
N THR A 145 -6.44 20.06 -12.67
CA THR A 145 -7.67 20.11 -11.89
C THR A 145 -8.76 19.27 -12.56
N LEU A 146 -9.20 18.20 -11.89
CA LEU A 146 -10.32 17.37 -12.34
C LEU A 146 -11.68 18.06 -12.14
N THR A 147 -12.52 17.98 -13.18
CA THR A 147 -13.88 18.53 -13.27
C THR A 147 -14.83 17.48 -13.85
N GLU A 148 -16.15 17.72 -13.77
CA GLU A 148 -17.18 16.79 -14.29
C GLU A 148 -17.03 16.53 -15.80
N ALA A 149 -16.44 17.47 -16.56
CA ALA A 149 -16.26 17.37 -18.00
C ALA A 149 -14.96 16.66 -18.45
N ASN A 150 -13.92 16.64 -17.61
CA ASN A 150 -12.60 16.11 -18.01
C ASN A 150 -12.25 14.77 -17.35
N ILE A 151 -12.91 14.41 -16.26
CA ILE A 151 -12.49 13.30 -15.41
C ILE A 151 -12.54 11.94 -16.11
N LEU A 152 -13.60 11.70 -16.91
CA LEU A 152 -13.75 10.45 -17.65
C LEU A 152 -12.71 10.37 -18.77
N ARG A 153 -12.51 11.45 -19.52
CA ARG A 153 -11.47 11.50 -20.56
C ARG A 153 -10.08 11.22 -19.98
N GLN A 154 -9.73 11.83 -18.85
CA GLN A 154 -8.44 11.58 -18.20
C GLN A 154 -8.32 10.13 -17.73
N PHE A 155 -9.40 9.54 -17.22
CA PHE A 155 -9.42 8.13 -16.85
C PHE A 155 -9.24 7.21 -18.07
N ASP A 156 -9.92 7.50 -19.18
CA ASP A 156 -9.81 6.77 -20.44
C ASP A 156 -8.40 6.87 -21.03
N ASP A 157 -7.78 8.06 -21.00
CA ASP A 157 -6.40 8.28 -21.45
C ASP A 157 -5.42 7.44 -20.62
N MET A 158 -5.64 7.35 -19.29
CA MET A 158 -4.82 6.52 -18.41
C MET A 158 -5.00 5.03 -18.70
N MET A 159 -6.23 4.60 -18.96
CA MET A 159 -6.57 3.21 -19.33
C MET A 159 -5.96 2.82 -20.67
N GLN A 160 -6.13 3.63 -21.71
CA GLN A 160 -5.55 3.43 -23.03
C GLN A 160 -4.04 3.25 -22.93
N LYS A 161 -3.36 4.13 -22.18
CA LYS A 161 -1.91 4.04 -22.01
C LYS A 161 -1.46 2.75 -21.33
N MET A 162 -2.21 2.29 -20.31
CA MET A 162 -1.92 1.00 -19.69
C MET A 162 -2.18 -0.18 -20.64
N ASP A 163 -3.18 -0.08 -21.52
CA ASP A 163 -3.49 -1.09 -22.53
C ASP A 163 -2.43 -1.17 -23.62
N GLU A 164 -1.94 -0.02 -24.10
CA GLU A 164 -0.82 0.07 -25.06
C GLU A 164 0.47 -0.58 -24.53
N GLU A 165 0.69 -0.47 -23.21
CA GLU A 165 1.79 -1.11 -22.49
C GLU A 165 1.50 -2.57 -22.08
N ALA A 166 0.39 -3.15 -22.56
CA ALA A 166 -0.06 -4.51 -22.29
C ALA A 166 -0.18 -4.84 -20.78
N VAL A 167 -0.51 -3.86 -19.95
CA VAL A 167 -0.77 -4.06 -18.52
C VAL A 167 -2.13 -4.77 -18.35
N PRO A 168 -2.24 -5.81 -17.52
CA PRO A 168 -3.52 -6.52 -17.36
C PRO A 168 -4.67 -5.65 -16.79
N SER A 169 -5.90 -6.05 -17.08
CA SER A 169 -7.14 -5.28 -16.80
C SER A 169 -7.59 -5.24 -15.34
N ASN A 170 -7.02 -6.06 -14.44
CA ASN A 170 -7.39 -6.09 -13.01
C ASN A 170 -6.79 -4.91 -12.24
N ARG A 171 -7.25 -3.70 -12.56
CA ARG A 171 -6.75 -2.43 -12.06
C ARG A 171 -7.65 -1.92 -10.93
N VAL A 172 -7.07 -1.10 -10.06
CA VAL A 172 -7.77 -0.44 -8.96
C VAL A 172 -7.54 1.07 -9.05
N LEU A 173 -8.63 1.82 -8.91
CA LEU A 173 -8.64 3.27 -8.94
C LEU A 173 -8.86 3.80 -7.52
N TYR A 174 -7.85 4.46 -6.96
CA TYR A 174 -7.95 5.17 -5.70
C TYR A 174 -8.26 6.64 -5.96
N VAL A 175 -9.30 7.16 -5.31
CA VAL A 175 -9.75 8.55 -5.46
C VAL A 175 -10.06 9.17 -4.11
N THR A 176 -9.98 10.50 -4.02
CA THR A 176 -10.54 11.20 -2.87
C THR A 176 -12.09 11.22 -2.94
N PRO A 177 -12.80 11.36 -1.81
CA PRO A 177 -14.26 11.52 -1.78
C PRO A 177 -14.78 12.66 -2.66
N ALA A 178 -14.00 13.75 -2.78
CA ALA A 178 -14.32 14.87 -3.65
C ALA A 178 -14.34 14.44 -5.12
N ILE A 179 -13.32 13.69 -5.56
CA ILE A 179 -13.22 13.16 -6.92
C ILE A 179 -14.27 12.07 -7.17
N SER A 180 -14.54 11.18 -6.21
CA SER A 180 -15.64 10.20 -6.30
C SER A 180 -16.99 10.88 -6.55
N LYS A 181 -17.26 12.01 -5.88
CA LYS A 181 -18.47 12.81 -6.11
C LYS A 181 -18.52 13.39 -7.53
N ILE A 182 -17.39 13.83 -8.07
CA ILE A 182 -17.27 14.33 -9.45
C ILE A 182 -17.51 13.20 -10.45
N ILE A 183 -16.93 12.00 -10.24
CA ILE A 183 -17.17 10.81 -11.09
C ILE A 183 -18.66 10.48 -11.14
N LYS A 184 -19.36 10.50 -9.99
CA LYS A 184 -20.82 10.23 -9.92
C LYS A 184 -21.68 11.25 -10.68
N ARG A 185 -21.13 12.44 -10.95
CA ARG A 185 -21.80 13.55 -11.64
C ARG A 185 -21.28 13.78 -13.05
N ALA A 186 -20.25 13.05 -13.46
CA ALA A 186 -19.62 13.25 -14.76
C ALA A 186 -20.63 13.02 -15.89
N ASP A 187 -20.54 13.88 -16.90
CA ASP A 187 -21.38 13.81 -18.09
C ASP A 187 -21.06 12.54 -18.88
N GLY A 188 -22.04 11.67 -19.12
CA GLY A 188 -21.89 10.43 -19.88
C GLY A 188 -22.15 9.13 -19.11
N LEU A 189 -22.22 9.17 -17.78
CA LEU A 189 -22.67 8.02 -16.99
C LEU A 189 -24.20 7.87 -17.09
N THR A 190 -24.65 6.90 -17.89
CA THR A 190 -26.07 6.54 -17.96
C THR A 190 -26.46 5.84 -16.66
N ARG A 191 -27.19 6.53 -15.79
CA ARG A 191 -27.70 5.96 -14.54
C ARG A 191 -28.82 4.97 -14.86
N THR A 192 -28.50 3.70 -15.01
CA THR A 192 -29.51 2.65 -15.04
C THR A 192 -30.03 2.44 -13.62
N PHE A 193 -31.11 3.12 -13.27
CA PHE A 193 -31.83 2.87 -12.04
C PHE A 193 -32.58 1.53 -12.19
N SER A 194 -32.00 0.44 -11.69
CA SER A 194 -32.72 -0.82 -11.55
C SER A 194 -33.70 -0.71 -10.39
N VAL A 195 -34.93 -0.26 -10.67
CA VAL A 195 -36.06 -0.30 -9.73
C VAL A 195 -36.62 -1.74 -9.71
N GLN A 196 -35.84 -2.69 -9.24
CA GLN A 196 -36.28 -4.07 -8.98
C GLN A 196 -35.99 -4.40 -7.50
N GLY A 197 -36.77 -3.80 -6.62
CA GLY A 197 -36.67 -4.04 -5.17
C GLY A 197 -37.25 -2.86 -4.41
N GLY A 198 -38.48 -2.99 -3.93
CA GLY A 198 -39.19 -1.91 -3.25
C GLY A 198 -38.42 -1.30 -2.08
N ALA A 199 -38.50 0.03 -1.97
CA ALA A 199 -38.30 0.83 -0.76
C ALA A 199 -37.11 0.46 0.15
N GLN A 200 -35.93 0.29 -0.42
CA GLN A 200 -34.65 0.35 0.31
C GLN A 200 -33.70 1.26 -0.46
N ALA A 201 -32.93 2.08 0.26
CA ALA A 201 -32.15 3.21 -0.23
C ALA A 201 -31.53 3.00 -1.63
N ILE A 202 -31.71 3.98 -2.52
CA ILE A 202 -31.01 4.04 -3.81
C ILE A 202 -29.51 4.00 -3.50
N ASP A 203 -28.87 2.85 -3.71
CA ASP A 203 -27.42 2.73 -3.56
C ASP A 203 -26.75 3.46 -4.72
N THR A 204 -26.30 4.68 -4.45
CA THR A 204 -25.63 5.57 -5.40
C THR A 204 -24.12 5.38 -5.41
N ARG A 205 -23.61 4.29 -4.81
CA ARG A 205 -22.18 3.97 -4.81
C ARG A 205 -21.79 3.39 -6.16
N VAL A 206 -21.04 4.17 -6.94
CA VAL A 206 -20.28 3.65 -8.07
C VAL A 206 -19.09 2.88 -7.49
N SER A 207 -19.21 1.55 -7.45
CA SER A 207 -18.16 0.65 -6.96
C SER A 207 -17.17 0.24 -8.04
N ARG A 208 -17.55 0.41 -9.32
CA ARG A 208 -16.79 -0.01 -10.49
C ARG A 208 -17.00 0.97 -11.64
N LEU A 209 -15.92 1.36 -12.31
CA LEU A 209 -15.92 2.18 -13.53
C LEU A 209 -15.16 1.40 -14.59
N ASP A 210 -15.83 1.02 -15.69
CA ASP A 210 -15.22 0.28 -16.81
C ASP A 210 -14.30 -0.88 -16.38
N GLU A 211 -14.83 -1.78 -15.55
CA GLU A 211 -14.10 -2.93 -15.01
C GLU A 211 -13.03 -2.65 -13.93
N VAL A 212 -12.78 -1.39 -13.61
CA VAL A 212 -11.85 -0.96 -12.57
C VAL A 212 -12.57 -0.78 -11.23
N ASN A 213 -12.02 -1.35 -10.17
CA ASN A 213 -12.56 -1.20 -8.81
C ASN A 213 -12.24 0.19 -8.25
N LEU A 214 -13.25 0.90 -7.77
CA LEU A 214 -13.08 2.23 -7.19
C LEU A 214 -12.95 2.15 -5.66
N ARG A 215 -11.89 2.77 -5.13
CA ARG A 215 -11.60 2.85 -3.69
C ARG A 215 -11.49 4.31 -3.27
N GLU A 216 -12.22 4.70 -2.23
CA GLU A 216 -12.15 6.04 -1.67
C GLU A 216 -11.09 6.12 -0.57
N VAL A 217 -10.22 7.13 -0.64
CA VAL A 217 -9.15 7.38 0.34
C VAL A 217 -9.36 8.75 0.97
N ALA A 218 -9.22 8.84 2.29
CA ALA A 218 -9.33 10.11 2.99
C ALA A 218 -8.25 11.08 2.48
N PRO A 219 -8.57 12.36 2.21
CA PRO A 219 -7.62 13.30 1.62
C PRO A 219 -6.37 13.52 2.48
N ASP A 220 -6.52 13.47 3.81
CA ASP A 220 -5.41 13.51 4.77
C ASP A 220 -4.39 12.39 4.56
N ARG A 221 -4.83 11.21 4.10
CA ARG A 221 -3.98 10.04 3.86
C ARG A 221 -3.48 9.93 2.41
N PHE A 222 -3.86 10.88 1.53
CA PHE A 222 -3.66 10.77 0.09
C PHE A 222 -2.88 11.95 -0.51
N LYS A 223 -1.70 12.24 0.04
CA LYS A 223 -0.79 13.30 -0.42
C LYS A 223 0.54 12.74 -0.92
N THR A 224 1.28 13.56 -1.66
CA THR A 224 2.57 13.17 -2.25
C THR A 224 3.70 13.05 -1.25
N LEU A 225 3.66 13.77 -0.13
CA LEU A 225 4.74 13.83 0.86
C LEU A 225 4.23 13.98 2.29
N TYR A 226 4.92 13.36 3.23
CA TYR A 226 4.68 13.46 4.67
C TYR A 226 6.02 13.46 5.43
N ASN A 227 6.04 14.03 6.62
CA ASN A 227 7.15 13.92 7.56
C ASN A 227 6.89 12.77 8.54
N PHE A 228 7.76 11.76 8.50
CA PHE A 228 7.68 10.56 9.33
C PHE A 228 8.57 10.62 10.59
N SER A 229 9.15 11.76 10.95
CA SER A 229 10.08 11.85 12.09
C SER A 229 9.42 11.48 13.43
N ASN A 230 8.17 11.88 13.63
CA ASN A 230 7.35 11.47 14.78
C ASN A 230 5.89 11.39 14.33
N GLY A 231 5.37 10.16 14.23
CA GLY A 231 4.10 9.89 13.56
C GLY A 231 4.16 10.27 12.06
N ALA A 232 3.01 10.58 11.48
CA ALA A 232 2.89 11.01 10.08
C ALA A 232 2.19 12.37 9.98
N THR A 233 2.99 13.43 9.91
CA THR A 233 2.52 14.81 9.76
C THR A 233 2.63 15.28 8.31
N ASP A 234 1.77 16.22 7.94
CA ASP A 234 1.76 16.77 6.58
C ASP A 234 3.00 17.62 6.31
N ASP A 235 3.63 17.41 5.16
CA ASP A 235 4.68 18.32 4.70
C ASP A 235 4.05 19.57 4.05
N PRO A 236 4.53 20.79 4.32
CA PRO A 236 3.99 22.01 3.71
C PRO A 236 4.13 22.05 2.17
N THR A 237 5.03 21.26 1.59
CA THR A 237 5.22 21.14 0.13
C THR A 237 4.39 20.02 -0.49
N ALA A 238 3.59 19.30 0.30
CA ALA A 238 2.80 18.17 -0.17
C ALA A 238 1.67 18.61 -1.11
N GLN A 239 1.57 17.94 -2.25
CA GLN A 239 0.45 18.08 -3.18
C GLN A 239 -0.61 17.02 -2.87
N GLN A 240 -1.87 17.36 -3.13
CA GLN A 240 -2.98 16.41 -3.00
C GLN A 240 -2.98 15.46 -4.21
N ILE A 241 -2.91 14.16 -3.97
CA ILE A 241 -3.21 13.16 -5.00
C ILE A 241 -4.74 13.16 -5.17
N GLN A 242 -5.20 13.27 -6.41
CA GLN A 242 -6.63 13.30 -6.74
C GLN A 242 -7.12 11.93 -7.18
N MET A 243 -6.30 11.25 -7.99
CA MET A 243 -6.61 9.95 -8.58
C MET A 243 -5.30 9.14 -8.72
N MET A 244 -5.35 7.85 -8.39
CA MET A 244 -4.27 6.90 -8.63
C MET A 244 -4.85 5.63 -9.24
N LEU A 245 -4.43 5.29 -10.46
CA LEU A 245 -4.75 4.03 -11.10
C LEU A 245 -3.56 3.09 -10.95
N ILE A 246 -3.80 1.88 -10.44
CA ILE A 246 -2.75 0.90 -10.20
C ILE A 246 -3.19 -0.51 -10.58
N TYR A 247 -2.31 -1.21 -11.29
CA TYR A 247 -2.30 -2.66 -11.35
C TYR A 247 -1.48 -3.20 -10.19
N ILE A 248 -2.12 -3.74 -9.16
CA ILE A 248 -1.49 -4.10 -7.86
C ILE A 248 -0.19 -4.92 -8.00
N PRO A 249 -0.09 -5.94 -8.89
CA PRO A 249 1.14 -6.72 -9.06
C PRO A 249 2.33 -5.97 -9.69
N SER A 250 2.20 -4.67 -9.95
CA SER A 250 3.31 -3.78 -10.35
C SER A 250 4.20 -3.35 -9.18
N MET A 251 3.74 -3.57 -7.94
CA MET A 251 4.46 -3.25 -6.72
C MET A 251 4.35 -4.38 -5.69
N CYS A 252 5.25 -4.36 -4.71
CA CYS A 252 5.14 -5.18 -3.50
C CYS A 252 5.37 -4.33 -2.25
N ALA A 253 4.86 -4.81 -1.14
CA ALA A 253 4.90 -4.13 0.15
C ALA A 253 5.33 -5.13 1.23
N PRO A 254 6.62 -5.51 1.29
CA PRO A 254 7.15 -6.34 2.36
C PRO A 254 6.89 -5.72 3.73
N GLU A 255 6.40 -6.53 4.67
CA GLU A 255 6.23 -6.15 6.07
C GLU A 255 6.66 -7.30 6.98
N LYS A 256 7.46 -6.99 8.00
CA LYS A 256 7.92 -7.94 9.00
C LYS A 256 8.12 -7.27 10.34
N TYR A 257 7.53 -7.83 11.39
CA TYR A 257 7.87 -7.46 12.76
C TYR A 257 9.20 -8.11 13.13
N SER A 258 10.14 -7.30 13.62
CA SER A 258 11.41 -7.81 14.17
C SER A 258 11.24 -8.20 15.63
N PHE A 259 10.43 -7.44 16.35
CA PHE A 259 10.19 -7.63 17.76
C PHE A 259 8.79 -7.14 18.16
N ALA A 260 8.10 -7.91 18.99
CA ALA A 260 6.96 -7.44 19.75
C ALA A 260 7.01 -8.15 21.11
N GLY A 261 7.00 -7.38 22.20
CA GLY A 261 7.17 -7.92 23.54
C GLY A 261 6.48 -7.07 24.59
N PHE A 262 6.15 -7.74 25.69
CA PHE A 262 5.54 -7.16 26.86
C PHE A 262 6.26 -7.69 28.10
N ASP A 263 6.70 -6.78 28.97
CA ASP A 263 7.35 -7.12 30.22
C ASP A 263 6.43 -6.80 31.40
N GLU A 264 6.33 -7.77 32.32
CA GLU A 264 5.61 -7.63 33.57
C GLU A 264 6.35 -6.72 34.58
N PRO A 265 5.65 -6.16 35.57
CA PRO A 265 6.22 -5.32 36.61
C PRO A 265 7.31 -6.04 37.38
N THR A 266 8.51 -5.51 37.33
CA THR A 266 9.67 -6.00 38.07
C THR A 266 10.45 -4.82 38.66
N ALA A 267 11.41 -5.10 39.55
CA ALA A 267 12.31 -4.05 40.05
C ALA A 267 13.08 -3.36 38.92
N SER A 268 13.41 -4.08 37.84
CA SER A 268 14.06 -3.53 36.64
C SER A 268 13.17 -2.59 35.83
N THR A 269 11.84 -2.77 35.86
CA THR A 269 10.88 -1.89 35.17
C THR A 269 10.31 -0.81 36.09
N ALA A 270 10.90 -0.64 37.28
CA ALA A 270 10.40 0.24 38.34
C ALA A 270 8.92 -0.02 38.69
N GLY A 271 8.47 -1.28 38.60
CA GLY A 271 7.08 -1.64 38.86
C GLY A 271 6.09 -1.34 37.73
N ASN A 272 6.55 -0.90 36.56
CA ASN A 272 5.69 -0.63 35.41
C ASN A 272 5.58 -1.83 34.46
N PHE A 273 4.45 -1.93 33.77
CA PHE A 273 4.32 -2.73 32.56
C PHE A 273 5.02 -2.02 31.40
N LEU A 274 5.83 -2.74 30.62
CA LEU A 274 6.47 -2.19 29.43
C LEU A 274 5.94 -2.87 28.18
N TYR A 275 5.74 -2.09 27.12
CA TYR A 275 5.42 -2.60 25.79
C TYR A 275 6.38 -2.02 24.76
N TYR A 276 6.87 -2.88 23.87
CA TYR A 276 7.75 -2.49 22.78
C TYR A 276 7.43 -3.29 21.52
N GLU A 277 7.26 -2.59 20.40
CA GLU A 277 7.16 -3.19 19.07
C GLU A 277 8.09 -2.52 18.07
N GLN A 278 8.59 -3.32 17.13
CA GLN A 278 9.46 -2.87 16.04
C GLN A 278 9.09 -3.58 14.74
N LEU A 279 9.01 -2.78 13.68
CA LEU A 279 8.51 -3.15 12.37
C LEU A 279 9.47 -2.68 11.27
N TYR A 280 9.72 -3.57 10.32
CA TYR A 280 10.28 -3.24 9.03
C TYR A 280 9.16 -3.30 7.99
N ASN A 281 8.95 -2.21 7.27
CA ASN A 281 8.08 -2.20 6.11
C ASN A 281 8.69 -1.32 5.02
N ASP A 282 8.31 -1.53 3.77
CA ASP A 282 8.61 -0.61 2.68
C ASP A 282 7.64 -0.88 1.54
N VAL A 283 7.61 0.04 0.58
CA VAL A 283 6.89 -0.09 -0.68
C VAL A 283 7.92 -0.20 -1.78
N ILE A 284 7.82 -1.19 -2.65
CA ILE A 284 8.75 -1.41 -3.76
C ILE A 284 7.95 -1.41 -5.06
N VAL A 285 8.34 -0.55 -6.00
CA VAL A 285 7.78 -0.52 -7.35
C VAL A 285 8.74 -1.22 -8.29
N PHE A 286 8.26 -2.22 -9.04
CA PHE A 286 9.12 -2.91 -10.00
C PHE A 286 9.36 -2.02 -11.22
N LYS A 287 10.63 -1.75 -11.53
CA LYS A 287 11.02 -0.88 -12.64
C LYS A 287 10.36 -1.27 -13.96
N GLN A 288 10.36 -2.57 -14.27
CA GLN A 288 9.77 -3.13 -15.50
C GLN A 288 8.24 -3.05 -15.57
N ARG A 289 7.55 -2.87 -14.43
CA ARG A 289 6.09 -2.78 -14.36
C ARG A 289 5.61 -1.40 -13.90
N SER A 290 6.50 -0.41 -13.87
CA SER A 290 6.19 0.95 -13.41
C SER A 290 5.13 1.66 -14.25
N ASN A 291 4.87 1.19 -15.49
CA ASN A 291 3.80 1.70 -16.37
C ASN A 291 2.40 1.30 -15.88
N GLY A 292 2.30 0.28 -15.01
CA GLY A 292 1.05 -0.12 -14.36
C GLY A 292 0.63 0.76 -13.18
N ILE A 293 1.27 1.93 -12.99
CA ILE A 293 0.90 2.92 -11.98
C ILE A 293 0.82 4.29 -12.65
N GLN A 294 -0.30 4.98 -12.47
CA GLN A 294 -0.50 6.33 -12.96
C GLN A 294 -1.18 7.20 -11.90
N PHE A 295 -0.79 8.48 -11.85
CA PHE A 295 -1.24 9.46 -10.86
C PHE A 295 -1.79 10.72 -11.52
N VAL A 296 -2.83 11.28 -10.91
CA VAL A 296 -3.27 12.65 -11.14
C VAL A 296 -3.14 13.41 -9.83
N ILE A 297 -2.36 14.48 -9.85
CA ILE A 297 -2.13 15.37 -8.71
C ILE A 297 -2.76 16.73 -8.97
N LYS A 298 -3.21 17.37 -7.88
CA LYS A 298 -3.73 18.72 -7.94
C LYS A 298 -2.57 19.71 -8.18
N PRO A 299 -2.71 20.66 -9.13
CA PRO A 299 -1.74 21.73 -9.29
C PRO A 299 -1.60 22.57 -8.01
N VAL A 300 -0.38 23.06 -7.76
CA VAL A 300 -0.10 24.01 -6.66
C VAL A 300 -0.74 25.37 -6.93
#